data_AF-A0A1I5WEC5-F1
#
_entry.id   AF-A0A1I5WEC5-F1
#
_cell.length_a   1.000
_cell.length_b   1.000
_cell.length_c   1.000
_cell.angle_alpha   90.00
_cell.angle_beta   90.00
_cell.angle_gamma   90.00
#
_symmetry.space_group_name_H-M   'P 1'
#
loop_
_entity.id
_entity.type
_entity.pdbx_description
1 polymer ?
#
loop_
_entity_poly.entity_id
_entity_poly.type
_entity_poly.pdbx_seq_one_letter_code
_entity_poly.pdbx_strand_id
1 'polypeptide(L)'
;MATYHNPSSDLRKKVAKMTMKPCSTLLRGFYYVKGYLMDLIYQAAAKYVALQQYEYEFVLSHRRKTRKIKLSFSDKEFFHLAGLQHLTDIQIPRNKNKTLDYILFSRAITDETIGKSKFFREKIPEGNIKSRIEELRFLEEYLDTDNIIKIFSIKNQRYLSSLIDADYIIESQISAGITVYIFLKCINDATGECRLISFFKKENIAYGGDILYWMMKTKHNIFTGKKIILYKHPKYSKEV
;
A
#
# COMPACT_ATOMS: atom_id res chain seq x y z
N MET A 1 -6.90 27.97 -23.10
CA MET A 1 -6.81 27.18 -21.86
C MET A 1 -6.45 25.74 -22.23
N ALA A 2 -5.18 25.35 -22.07
CA ALA A 2 -4.75 23.99 -22.36
C ALA A 2 -5.31 23.04 -21.29
N THR A 3 -6.18 22.13 -21.69
CA THR A 3 -6.69 21.05 -20.82
C THR A 3 -5.53 20.11 -20.50
N TYR A 4 -5.09 20.11 -19.24
CA TYR A 4 -4.12 19.13 -18.73
C TYR A 4 -4.70 17.72 -18.90
N HIS A 5 -4.18 16.99 -19.88
CA HIS A 5 -4.53 15.59 -20.10
C HIS A 5 -3.83 14.75 -19.03
N ASN A 6 -4.58 14.24 -18.04
CA ASN A 6 -4.02 13.45 -16.95
C ASN A 6 -3.62 12.03 -17.46
N PRO A 7 -2.31 11.72 -17.60
CA PRO A 7 -1.83 10.47 -18.18
C PRO A 7 -2.23 9.23 -17.36
N SER A 8 -2.54 9.41 -16.07
CA SER A 8 -3.00 8.34 -15.17
C SER A 8 -4.39 7.78 -15.56
N SER A 9 -5.24 8.60 -16.20
CA SER A 9 -6.60 8.18 -16.58
C SER A 9 -6.60 7.21 -17.77
N ASP A 10 -5.66 7.36 -18.69
CA ASP A 10 -5.47 6.47 -19.83
C ASP A 10 -4.72 5.18 -19.41
N LEU A 11 -3.82 5.31 -18.43
CA LEU A 11 -3.09 4.21 -17.78
C LEU A 11 -4.05 3.17 -17.14
N ARG A 12 -5.06 3.65 -16.42
CA ARG A 12 -6.09 2.82 -15.77
C ARG A 12 -6.96 2.06 -16.77
N LYS A 13 -7.28 2.69 -17.91
CA LYS A 13 -8.03 2.06 -19.01
C LYS A 13 -7.19 1.00 -19.74
N LYS A 14 -5.87 1.18 -19.82
CA LYS A 14 -4.95 0.25 -20.48
C LYS A 14 -4.72 -1.02 -19.67
N VAL A 15 -4.56 -0.91 -18.35
CA VAL A 15 -4.48 -2.07 -17.43
C VAL A 15 -5.79 -2.87 -17.46
N ALA A 16 -6.95 -2.20 -17.41
CA ALA A 16 -8.26 -2.85 -17.52
C ALA A 16 -8.51 -3.55 -18.88
N LYS A 17 -7.84 -3.11 -19.96
CA LYS A 17 -7.90 -3.79 -21.27
C LYS A 17 -6.93 -4.98 -21.35
N MET A 18 -5.77 -4.92 -20.70
CA MET A 18 -4.79 -6.03 -20.65
C MET A 18 -5.31 -7.24 -19.87
N THR A 19 -6.16 -7.02 -18.87
CA THR A 19 -6.81 -8.11 -18.11
C THR A 19 -7.95 -8.78 -18.88
N MET A 20 -8.38 -8.27 -20.03
CA MET A 20 -9.62 -8.71 -20.72
C MET A 20 -9.48 -9.20 -22.16
N LYS A 21 -8.27 -9.42 -22.71
CA LYS A 21 -8.14 -10.00 -24.06
C LYS A 21 -7.20 -11.21 -24.13
N PRO A 22 -7.72 -12.44 -24.29
CA PRO A 22 -6.90 -13.56 -24.73
C PRO A 22 -6.61 -13.36 -26.23
N CYS A 23 -5.37 -13.04 -26.58
CA CYS A 23 -4.91 -13.03 -27.97
C CYS A 23 -4.34 -14.41 -28.33
N SER A 24 -4.76 -14.94 -29.48
CA SER A 24 -4.66 -16.33 -29.93
C SER A 24 -3.27 -16.82 -30.36
N THR A 25 -2.20 -16.40 -29.68
CA THR A 25 -0.87 -17.03 -29.75
C THR A 25 -0.71 -17.98 -28.57
N LEU A 26 -1.48 -19.08 -28.59
CA LEU A 26 -1.93 -19.78 -27.38
C LEU A 26 -0.86 -20.47 -26.52
N LEU A 27 0.35 -20.76 -27.02
CA LEU A 27 1.40 -21.33 -26.17
C LEU A 27 2.31 -20.25 -25.57
N ARG A 28 2.90 -19.40 -26.43
CA ARG A 28 3.84 -18.35 -26.01
C ARG A 28 3.14 -17.27 -25.17
N GLY A 29 1.89 -16.92 -25.52
CA GLY A 29 1.06 -16.02 -24.73
C GLY A 29 0.68 -16.60 -23.37
N PHE A 30 0.38 -17.91 -23.28
CA PHE A 30 0.13 -18.57 -22.00
C PHE A 30 1.36 -18.60 -21.11
N TYR A 31 2.55 -18.94 -21.63
CA TYR A 31 3.79 -18.89 -20.85
C TYR A 31 4.14 -17.47 -20.40
N TYR A 32 3.93 -16.47 -21.26
CA TYR A 32 4.17 -15.07 -20.94
C TYR A 32 3.22 -14.59 -19.83
N VAL A 33 1.91 -14.84 -19.97
CA VAL A 33 0.88 -14.54 -18.95
C VAL A 33 1.15 -15.30 -17.64
N LYS A 34 1.53 -16.59 -17.71
CA LYS A 34 1.91 -17.39 -16.55
C LYS A 34 3.16 -16.84 -15.85
N GLY A 35 4.14 -16.35 -16.60
CA GLY A 35 5.32 -15.67 -16.07
C GLY A 35 4.98 -14.40 -15.27
N TYR A 36 4.05 -13.57 -15.75
CA TYR A 36 3.55 -12.40 -14.98
C TYR A 36 2.75 -12.79 -13.75
N LEU A 37 1.98 -13.87 -13.83
CA LEU A 37 1.23 -14.44 -12.70
C LEU A 37 2.13 -15.07 -11.63
N MET A 38 3.41 -15.30 -11.92
CA MET A 38 4.39 -15.74 -10.93
C MET A 38 5.28 -14.59 -10.41
N ASP A 39 5.28 -13.44 -11.08
CA ASP A 39 6.02 -12.24 -10.65
C ASP A 39 5.22 -11.47 -9.59
N LEU A 40 5.70 -11.56 -8.36
CA LEU A 40 5.08 -11.02 -7.16
C LEU A 40 5.16 -9.50 -7.10
N ILE A 41 6.29 -8.90 -7.51
CA ILE A 41 6.41 -7.43 -7.58
C ILE A 41 5.48 -6.84 -8.63
N TYR A 42 5.29 -7.52 -9.77
CA TYR A 42 4.32 -7.13 -10.79
C TYR A 42 2.89 -7.15 -10.26
N GLN A 43 2.49 -8.24 -9.60
CA GLN A 43 1.16 -8.35 -9.02
C GLN A 43 0.91 -7.28 -7.95
N ALA A 44 1.89 -7.01 -7.09
CA ALA A 44 1.79 -5.97 -6.06
C ALA A 44 1.60 -4.59 -6.70
N ALA A 45 2.38 -4.27 -7.74
CA ALA A 45 2.25 -3.02 -8.49
C ALA A 45 0.88 -2.90 -9.17
N ALA A 46 0.39 -3.97 -9.81
CA ALA A 46 -0.90 -3.97 -10.48
C ALA A 46 -2.07 -3.75 -9.50
N LYS A 47 -2.04 -4.42 -8.34
CA LYS A 47 -3.02 -4.22 -7.26
C LYS A 47 -2.94 -2.81 -6.67
N TYR A 48 -1.73 -2.27 -6.50
CA TYR A 48 -1.55 -0.90 -6.03
C TYR A 48 -2.10 0.15 -7.01
N VAL A 49 -1.88 0.00 -8.32
CA VAL A 49 -2.49 0.87 -9.34
C VAL A 49 -4.02 0.79 -9.30
N ALA A 50 -4.58 -0.39 -9.09
CA ALA A 50 -6.02 -0.53 -8.88
C ALA A 50 -6.47 0.22 -7.62
N LEU A 51 -5.73 0.14 -6.51
CA LEU A 51 -6.02 0.83 -5.26
C LEU A 51 -6.00 2.36 -5.39
N GLN A 52 -5.16 2.92 -6.27
CA GLN A 52 -5.09 4.37 -6.52
C GLN A 52 -6.39 4.98 -7.05
N GLN A 53 -7.39 4.18 -7.43
CA GLN A 53 -8.72 4.72 -7.81
C GLN A 53 -9.60 5.03 -6.60
N TYR A 54 -9.13 4.66 -5.42
CA TYR A 54 -9.85 4.84 -4.18
C TYR A 54 -9.13 5.83 -3.29
N GLU A 55 -9.92 6.49 -2.47
CA GLU A 55 -9.48 7.19 -1.27
C GLU A 55 -10.26 6.62 -0.09
N TYR A 56 -9.64 6.66 1.09
CA TYR A 56 -10.30 6.27 2.32
C TYR A 56 -10.54 7.50 3.20
N GLU A 57 -11.69 7.55 3.86
CA GLU A 57 -11.98 8.48 4.96
C GLU A 57 -12.13 7.67 6.25
N PHE A 58 -11.30 7.98 7.23
CA PHE A 58 -11.30 7.40 8.57
C PHE A 58 -11.80 8.45 9.55
N VAL A 59 -12.82 8.12 10.33
CA VAL A 59 -13.18 8.87 11.53
C VAL A 59 -12.77 8.06 12.73
N LEU A 60 -11.90 8.63 13.55
CA LEU A 60 -11.26 7.98 14.68
C LEU A 60 -11.57 8.75 15.96
N SER A 61 -11.77 8.03 17.07
CA SER A 61 -11.96 8.63 18.39
C SER A 61 -10.77 8.34 19.31
N HIS A 62 -10.31 9.37 20.02
CA HIS A 62 -9.29 9.28 21.06
C HIS A 62 -9.62 10.24 22.18
N ARG A 63 -9.64 9.79 23.44
CA ARG A 63 -9.89 10.65 24.61
C ARG A 63 -11.09 11.59 24.42
N ARG A 64 -12.21 11.03 23.94
CA ARG A 64 -13.48 11.74 23.64
C ARG A 64 -13.42 12.80 22.53
N LYS A 65 -12.32 12.86 21.76
CA LYS A 65 -12.19 13.73 20.59
C LYS A 65 -12.18 12.89 19.32
N THR A 66 -12.97 13.31 18.33
CA THR A 66 -12.97 12.70 17.00
C THR A 66 -12.01 13.42 16.07
N ARG A 67 -11.27 12.68 15.27
CA ARG A 67 -10.42 13.19 14.18
C ARG A 67 -10.80 12.51 12.88
N LYS A 68 -10.68 13.25 11.77
CA LYS A 68 -10.86 12.71 10.43
C LYS A 68 -9.50 12.61 9.74
N ILE A 69 -9.25 11.48 9.09
CA ILE A 69 -8.08 11.25 8.24
C ILE A 69 -8.57 10.85 6.85
N LYS A 70 -7.89 11.34 5.82
CA LYS A 70 -8.08 10.99 4.41
C LYS A 70 -6.82 10.32 3.89
N LEU A 71 -6.92 9.08 3.44
CA LEU A 71 -5.80 8.33 2.88
C LEU A 71 -5.95 8.25 1.36
N SER A 72 -4.94 8.70 0.63
CA SER A 72 -4.83 8.62 -0.82
C SER A 72 -3.51 7.97 -1.23
N PHE A 73 -3.43 7.52 -2.49
CA PHE A 73 -2.31 6.73 -3.01
C PHE A 73 -1.71 7.37 -4.25
N SER A 74 -0.39 7.32 -4.39
CA SER A 74 0.33 7.79 -5.57
C SER A 74 1.56 6.91 -5.88
N ASP A 75 2.16 7.11 -7.04
CA ASP A 75 3.29 6.28 -7.49
C ASP A 75 4.51 6.40 -6.57
N LYS A 76 4.63 7.53 -5.86
CA LYS A 76 5.78 7.89 -5.03
C LYS A 76 5.98 6.95 -3.85
N GLU A 77 4.89 6.46 -3.27
CA GLU A 77 4.93 5.65 -2.06
C GLU A 77 5.38 4.21 -2.36
N PHE A 78 5.04 3.68 -3.55
CA PHE A 78 5.22 2.26 -3.87
C PHE A 78 6.66 1.76 -3.69
N PHE A 79 7.66 2.56 -4.09
CA PHE A 79 9.07 2.20 -3.94
C PHE A 79 9.43 1.83 -2.49
N HIS A 80 8.91 2.61 -1.53
CA HIS A 80 9.14 2.40 -0.11
C HIS A 80 8.28 1.27 0.47
N LEU A 81 7.01 1.20 0.05
CA LEU A 81 6.08 0.13 0.46
C LEU A 81 6.56 -1.25 0.02
N ALA A 82 7.20 -1.36 -1.14
CA ALA A 82 7.80 -2.59 -1.62
C ALA A 82 9.20 -2.88 -1.04
N GLY A 83 9.79 -1.95 -0.26
CA GLY A 83 11.11 -2.13 0.33
C GLY A 83 12.29 -2.01 -0.63
N LEU A 84 12.09 -1.44 -1.82
CA LEU A 84 13.13 -1.35 -2.86
C LEU A 84 14.29 -0.43 -2.46
N GLN A 85 14.10 0.47 -1.49
CA GLN A 85 15.14 1.32 -0.91
C GLN A 85 16.28 0.52 -0.25
N HIS A 86 16.00 -0.70 0.19
CA HIS A 86 16.97 -1.54 0.89
C HIS A 86 17.85 -2.36 -0.08
N LEU A 87 17.51 -2.43 -1.37
CA LEU A 87 18.27 -3.15 -2.39
C LEU A 87 19.49 -2.32 -2.83
N THR A 88 20.46 -2.08 -1.95
CA THR A 88 21.61 -1.20 -2.20
C THR A 88 22.75 -1.87 -2.98
N ASP A 89 22.72 -3.19 -3.11
CA ASP A 89 23.74 -4.03 -3.74
C ASP A 89 23.49 -4.32 -5.23
N ILE A 90 22.32 -3.93 -5.76
CA ILE A 90 21.98 -4.10 -7.18
C ILE A 90 21.59 -2.76 -7.82
N GLN A 91 21.84 -2.65 -9.12
CA GLN A 91 21.40 -1.52 -9.91
C GLN A 91 19.98 -1.76 -10.44
N ILE A 92 19.04 -1.03 -9.84
CA ILE A 92 17.66 -0.89 -10.32
C ILE A 92 17.35 0.60 -10.50
N PRO A 93 16.45 0.98 -11.41
CA PRO A 93 15.99 2.36 -11.52
C PRO A 93 15.47 2.91 -10.17
N ARG A 94 15.90 4.12 -9.79
CA ARG A 94 15.58 4.73 -8.48
C ARG A 94 14.60 5.90 -8.53
N ASN A 95 14.11 6.26 -9.72
CA ASN A 95 13.11 7.33 -9.83
C ASN A 95 11.77 6.84 -9.28
N LYS A 96 11.47 7.23 -8.04
CA LYS A 96 10.28 6.80 -7.29
C LYS A 96 8.98 7.04 -8.05
N ASN A 97 8.89 8.15 -8.78
CA ASN A 97 7.70 8.51 -9.57
C ASN A 97 7.46 7.58 -10.78
N LYS A 98 8.47 6.79 -11.18
CA LYS A 98 8.39 5.87 -12.32
C LYS A 98 8.49 4.40 -11.90
N THR A 99 8.49 4.11 -10.60
CA THR A 99 8.66 2.75 -10.07
C THR A 99 7.63 1.79 -10.66
N LEU A 100 6.35 2.20 -10.67
CA LEU A 100 5.28 1.40 -11.25
C LEU A 100 5.48 1.18 -12.75
N ASP A 101 5.96 2.17 -13.50
CA ASP A 101 6.26 2.01 -14.92
C ASP A 101 7.40 1.02 -15.18
N TYR A 102 8.45 1.08 -14.36
CA TYR A 102 9.58 0.16 -14.44
C TYR A 102 9.18 -1.28 -14.15
N ILE A 103 8.14 -1.49 -13.34
CA ILE A 103 7.62 -2.82 -13.00
C ILE A 103 6.61 -3.29 -14.05
N LEU A 104 5.65 -2.45 -14.43
CA LEU A 104 4.49 -2.87 -15.21
C LEU A 104 4.74 -2.84 -16.73
N PHE A 105 5.56 -1.90 -17.21
CA PHE A 105 5.74 -1.69 -18.65
C PHE A 105 7.15 -2.02 -19.11
N SER A 106 8.18 -1.35 -18.56
CA SER A 106 9.55 -1.53 -19.05
C SER A 106 10.17 -2.84 -18.57
N ARG A 107 9.59 -3.48 -17.55
CA ARG A 107 10.10 -4.71 -16.91
C ARG A 107 11.57 -4.59 -16.48
N ALA A 108 12.00 -3.38 -16.11
CA ALA A 108 13.31 -3.13 -15.55
C ALA A 108 13.41 -3.52 -14.07
N ILE A 109 12.26 -3.66 -13.40
CA ILE A 109 12.13 -4.21 -12.04
C ILE A 109 11.17 -5.40 -12.11
N THR A 110 11.69 -6.58 -11.81
CA THR A 110 11.02 -7.90 -11.81
C THR A 110 11.54 -8.72 -10.64
N ASP A 111 10.81 -9.78 -10.26
CA ASP A 111 11.28 -10.73 -9.25
C ASP A 111 12.67 -11.29 -9.55
N GLU A 112 12.98 -11.57 -10.82
CA GLU A 112 14.30 -12.04 -11.25
C GLU A 112 15.39 -10.99 -10.97
N THR A 113 15.13 -9.72 -11.31
CA THR A 113 16.13 -8.65 -11.11
C THR A 113 16.35 -8.35 -9.63
N ILE A 114 15.29 -8.23 -8.83
CA ILE A 114 15.41 -7.95 -7.38
C ILE A 114 15.94 -9.17 -6.62
N GLY A 115 15.64 -10.38 -7.09
CA GLY A 115 16.14 -11.64 -6.53
C GLY A 115 17.66 -11.81 -6.58
N LYS A 116 18.36 -11.04 -7.43
CA LYS A 116 19.83 -11.01 -7.49
C LYS A 116 20.43 -10.38 -6.22
N SER A 117 19.69 -9.51 -5.54
CA SER A 117 20.14 -8.88 -4.29
C SER A 117 20.26 -9.90 -3.16
N LYS A 118 21.29 -9.74 -2.33
CA LYS A 118 21.38 -10.47 -1.05
C LYS A 118 20.34 -9.98 -0.06
N PHE A 119 20.03 -8.67 -0.05
CA PHE A 119 19.04 -8.07 0.85
C PHE A 119 17.59 -8.49 0.55
N PHE A 120 17.33 -8.95 -0.68
CA PHE A 120 16.04 -9.56 -1.00
C PHE A 120 15.85 -10.93 -0.33
N ARG A 121 16.95 -11.67 -0.18
CA ARG A 121 16.98 -13.04 0.37
C ARG A 121 17.17 -13.06 1.88
N GLU A 122 17.93 -12.10 2.40
CA GLU A 122 18.25 -11.97 3.82
C GLU A 122 17.15 -11.20 4.58
N LYS A 123 17.19 -11.30 5.91
CA LYS A 123 16.29 -10.58 6.80
C LYS A 123 16.93 -9.25 7.20
N ILE A 124 16.23 -8.14 6.99
CA ILE A 124 16.61 -6.80 7.46
C ILE A 124 15.83 -6.46 8.75
N PRO A 125 16.25 -5.44 9.54
CA PRO A 125 15.54 -5.07 10.77
C PRO A 125 14.06 -4.74 10.54
N GLU A 126 13.71 -4.15 9.40
CA GLU A 126 12.32 -3.85 9.01
C GLU A 126 11.61 -5.04 8.31
N GLY A 127 12.13 -6.26 8.42
CA GLY A 127 11.53 -7.51 7.92
C GLY A 127 12.26 -8.10 6.72
N ASN A 128 11.57 -8.86 5.89
CA ASN A 128 12.12 -9.42 4.65
C ASN A 128 11.47 -8.76 3.43
N ILE A 129 12.27 -8.35 2.43
CA ILE A 129 11.75 -7.62 1.25
C ILE A 129 10.81 -8.50 0.43
N LYS A 130 11.12 -9.80 0.30
CA LYS A 130 10.26 -10.76 -0.38
C LYS A 130 8.91 -10.89 0.33
N SER A 131 8.89 -11.09 1.66
CA SER A 131 7.64 -11.18 2.42
C SER A 131 6.84 -9.88 2.38
N ARG A 132 7.52 -8.73 2.36
CA ARG A 132 6.89 -7.42 2.18
C ARG A 132 6.13 -7.35 0.86
N ILE A 133 6.74 -7.77 -0.25
CA ILE A 133 6.09 -7.79 -1.57
C ILE A 133 4.98 -8.85 -1.65
N GLU A 134 5.18 -10.01 -0.99
CA GLU A 134 4.17 -11.06 -0.88
C GLU A 134 2.87 -10.52 -0.29
N GLU A 135 2.96 -9.83 0.84
CA GLU A 135 1.78 -9.29 1.53
C GLU A 135 1.26 -7.99 0.91
N LEU A 136 2.11 -7.21 0.22
CA LEU A 136 1.69 -5.92 -0.37
C LEU A 136 0.61 -6.08 -1.44
N ARG A 137 0.53 -7.25 -2.09
CA ARG A 137 -0.56 -7.59 -3.03
C ARG A 137 -1.95 -7.53 -2.40
N PHE A 138 -2.04 -7.69 -1.08
CA PHE A 138 -3.27 -7.71 -0.32
C PHE A 138 -3.49 -6.42 0.47
N LEU A 139 -2.75 -5.35 0.17
CA LEU A 139 -2.85 -4.07 0.89
C LEU A 139 -4.30 -3.54 0.98
N GLU A 140 -5.05 -3.62 -0.12
CA GLU A 140 -6.47 -3.23 -0.13
C GLU A 140 -7.29 -4.08 0.84
N GLU A 141 -7.07 -5.39 0.88
CA GLU A 141 -7.79 -6.32 1.77
C GLU A 141 -7.44 -6.05 3.24
N TYR A 142 -6.17 -5.79 3.55
CA TYR A 142 -5.74 -5.36 4.88
C TYR A 142 -6.35 -4.02 5.31
N LEU A 143 -6.59 -3.11 4.36
CA LEU A 143 -7.29 -1.86 4.60
C LEU A 143 -8.80 -2.03 4.66
N ASP A 144 -9.38 -3.04 4.02
CA ASP A 144 -10.84 -3.23 3.97
C ASP A 144 -11.38 -4.06 5.15
N THR A 145 -10.55 -4.94 5.72
CA THR A 145 -10.90 -5.77 6.89
C THR A 145 -10.95 -4.98 8.21
N ASP A 146 -11.44 -5.64 9.25
CA ASP A 146 -11.32 -5.19 10.64
C ASP A 146 -9.84 -5.17 11.06
N ASN A 147 -9.41 -4.06 11.64
CA ASN A 147 -8.03 -3.84 12.02
C ASN A 147 -7.93 -2.88 13.21
N ILE A 148 -6.74 -2.76 13.78
CA ILE A 148 -6.46 -1.88 14.90
C ILE A 148 -5.63 -0.72 14.39
N ILE A 149 -6.07 0.51 14.65
CA ILE A 149 -5.30 1.72 14.35
C ILE A 149 -4.79 2.34 15.66
N LYS A 150 -3.54 2.79 15.64
CA LYS A 150 -2.87 3.39 16.80
C LYS A 150 -2.19 4.69 16.39
N ILE A 151 -2.09 5.64 17.32
CA ILE A 151 -1.16 6.76 17.22
C ILE A 151 0.24 6.17 17.33
N PHE A 152 1.10 6.38 16.33
CA PHE A 152 2.44 5.82 16.34
C PHE A 152 3.33 6.56 17.34
N SER A 153 4.13 5.82 18.13
CA SER A 153 5.07 6.41 19.10
C SER A 153 6.39 5.65 19.13
N ILE A 154 7.48 6.34 18.74
CA ILE A 154 8.87 5.86 18.84
C ILE A 154 9.33 5.80 20.31
N LYS A 155 8.78 6.65 21.20
CA LYS A 155 9.20 6.71 22.61
C LYS A 155 8.91 5.43 23.39
N ASN A 156 7.91 4.66 22.96
CA ASN A 156 7.59 3.34 23.51
C ASN A 156 8.49 2.22 22.95
N GLN A 157 9.53 2.57 22.19
CA GLN A 157 10.30 1.66 21.35
C GLN A 157 11.82 1.88 21.51
N ARG A 158 12.30 2.08 22.76
CA ARG A 158 13.69 2.42 23.12
C ARG A 158 14.79 1.47 22.58
N TYR A 159 14.42 0.34 22.00
CA TYR A 159 15.34 -0.66 21.43
C TYR A 159 15.30 -0.74 19.90
N LEU A 160 14.47 0.08 19.24
CA LEU A 160 14.30 0.05 17.79
C LEU A 160 15.09 1.19 17.13
N SER A 161 16.00 0.82 16.23
CA SER A 161 16.70 1.74 15.33
C SER A 161 15.83 2.19 14.14
N SER A 162 14.53 1.87 14.14
CA SER A 162 13.62 2.17 13.03
C SER A 162 13.46 3.69 12.88
N LEU A 163 13.96 4.22 11.76
CA LEU A 163 13.83 5.63 11.35
C LEU A 163 12.45 5.96 10.75
N ILE A 164 11.42 5.14 11.01
CA ILE A 164 10.08 5.36 10.46
C ILE A 164 9.43 6.55 11.16
N ASP A 165 9.31 7.66 10.43
CA ASP A 165 8.55 8.84 10.87
C ASP A 165 7.09 8.72 10.42
N ALA A 166 6.24 8.17 11.28
CA ALA A 166 4.79 8.02 11.06
C ALA A 166 3.97 8.73 12.15
N ASP A 167 2.73 9.07 11.83
CA ASP A 167 1.76 9.58 12.83
C ASP A 167 0.81 8.46 13.31
N TYR A 168 0.51 7.50 12.42
CA TYR A 168 -0.38 6.38 12.72
C TYR A 168 0.19 5.06 12.21
N ILE A 169 -0.23 3.97 12.86
CA ILE A 169 0.05 2.61 12.43
C ILE A 169 -1.24 1.80 12.47
N ILE A 170 -1.52 1.06 11.40
CA ILE A 170 -2.59 0.07 11.34
C ILE A 170 -1.94 -1.31 11.48
N GLU A 171 -2.42 -2.09 12.44
CA GLU A 171 -2.15 -3.52 12.59
C GLU A 171 -3.34 -4.29 12.01
N SER A 172 -3.11 -5.04 10.95
CA SER A 172 -4.17 -5.72 10.19
C SER A 172 -3.84 -7.19 9.93
N GLN A 173 -4.88 -8.00 9.81
CA GLN A 173 -4.77 -9.44 9.61
C GLN A 173 -5.94 -9.94 8.73
N ILE A 174 -5.61 -10.62 7.63
CA ILE A 174 -6.60 -11.24 6.72
C ILE A 174 -6.56 -12.78 6.80
N SER A 175 -5.46 -13.37 7.27
CA SER A 175 -5.26 -14.80 7.42
C SER A 175 -4.72 -15.12 8.80
N ALA A 176 -5.10 -16.26 9.37
CA ALA A 176 -4.59 -16.70 10.67
C ALA A 176 -3.05 -16.74 10.65
N GLY A 177 -2.41 -16.06 11.60
CA GLY A 177 -0.94 -16.04 11.75
C GLY A 177 -0.19 -15.04 10.86
N ILE A 178 -0.85 -14.25 10.02
CA ILE A 178 -0.20 -13.19 9.20
C ILE A 178 -0.74 -11.82 9.59
N THR A 179 0.01 -11.13 10.44
CA THR A 179 -0.26 -9.74 10.80
C THR A 179 0.69 -8.82 10.03
N VAL A 180 0.18 -7.69 9.52
CA VAL A 180 0.99 -6.65 8.88
C VAL A 180 0.85 -5.33 9.62
N TYR A 181 1.90 -4.51 9.49
CA TYR A 181 1.90 -3.11 9.87
C TYR A 181 1.84 -2.22 8.64
N ILE A 182 0.89 -1.28 8.63
CA ILE A 182 0.75 -0.23 7.63
C ILE A 182 0.99 1.11 8.33
N PHE A 183 2.01 1.85 7.91
CA PHE A 183 2.41 3.12 8.53
C PHE A 183 1.89 4.30 7.72
N LEU A 184 1.30 5.28 8.40
CA LEU A 184 0.71 6.47 7.79
C LEU A 184 1.37 7.74 8.32
N LYS A 185 1.63 8.68 7.42
CA LYS A 185 2.05 10.06 7.75
C LYS A 185 1.06 11.05 7.18
N CYS A 186 0.61 11.97 8.00
CA CYS A 186 -0.25 13.06 7.60
C CYS A 186 0.61 14.20 7.07
N ILE A 187 0.31 14.62 5.85
CA ILE A 187 1.02 15.68 5.15
C ILE A 187 0.29 17.03 5.27
N ASN A 188 -0.95 17.00 5.77
CA ASN A 188 -1.73 18.20 6.04
C ASN A 188 -2.69 17.95 7.21
N ASP A 189 -2.34 18.47 8.39
CA ASP A 189 -3.14 18.29 9.61
C ASP A 189 -4.50 18.97 9.56
N ALA A 190 -4.63 20.09 8.84
CA ALA A 190 -5.89 20.83 8.73
C ALA A 190 -6.94 20.05 7.92
N THR A 191 -6.50 19.36 6.86
CA THR A 191 -7.37 18.54 6.00
C THR A 191 -7.45 17.08 6.43
N GLY A 192 -6.51 16.64 7.28
CA GLY A 192 -6.31 15.25 7.65
C GLY A 192 -5.76 14.39 6.50
N GLU A 193 -5.13 14.97 5.48
CA GLU A 193 -4.57 14.20 4.36
C GLU A 193 -3.34 13.43 4.82
N CYS A 194 -3.33 12.12 4.59
CA CYS A 194 -2.25 11.22 4.96
C CYS A 194 -1.89 10.27 3.81
N ARG A 195 -0.66 9.78 3.86
CA ARG A 195 -0.05 8.86 2.88
C ARG A 195 0.53 7.65 3.59
N LEU A 196 0.63 6.53 2.88
CA LEU A 196 1.38 5.39 3.36
C LEU A 196 2.88 5.65 3.22
N ILE A 197 3.66 5.38 4.27
CA ILE A 197 5.11 5.59 4.25
C ILE A 197 5.91 4.29 4.35
N SER A 198 5.31 3.25 4.91
CA SER A 198 5.94 1.94 5.10
C SER A 198 4.87 0.86 5.27
N PHE A 199 5.23 -0.37 4.92
CA PHE A 199 4.39 -1.55 5.00
C PHE A 199 5.28 -2.77 5.19
N PHE A 200 4.98 -3.63 6.16
CA PHE A 200 5.64 -4.93 6.29
C PHE A 200 4.90 -5.87 7.24
N LYS A 201 5.16 -7.17 7.09
CA LYS A 201 4.70 -8.21 8.00
C LYS A 201 5.28 -7.99 9.40
N LYS A 202 4.43 -8.11 10.43
CA LYS A 202 4.85 -8.16 11.83
C LYS A 202 5.68 -9.42 12.05
N GLU A 203 6.91 -9.23 12.49
CA GLU A 203 7.80 -10.32 12.88
C GLU A 203 8.03 -10.27 14.41
N ASN A 204 9.29 -10.27 14.84
CA ASN A 204 9.64 -10.30 16.26
C ASN A 204 9.50 -8.94 16.95
N ILE A 205 9.41 -7.87 16.16
CA ILE A 205 9.35 -6.50 16.66
C ILE A 205 7.90 -6.03 16.64
N ALA A 206 7.39 -5.66 17.82
CA ALA A 206 6.09 -5.03 17.96
C ALA A 206 6.23 -3.51 17.81
N TYR A 207 5.49 -2.94 16.86
CA TYR A 207 5.31 -1.50 16.75
C TYR A 207 3.99 -1.11 17.41
N GLY A 208 4.01 -0.01 18.16
CA GLY A 208 2.93 0.34 19.08
C GLY A 208 2.71 1.83 19.29
N GLY A 209 1.77 2.10 20.20
CA GLY A 209 1.32 3.42 20.61
C GLY A 209 -0.17 3.38 21.02
N ASP A 210 -0.78 4.54 21.18
CA ASP A 210 -2.12 4.66 21.78
C ASP A 210 -3.21 4.19 20.79
N ILE A 211 -4.08 3.28 21.23
CA ILE A 211 -5.18 2.77 20.41
C ILE A 211 -6.19 3.88 20.11
N LEU A 212 -6.62 3.92 18.85
CA LEU A 212 -7.69 4.76 18.34
C LEU A 212 -8.91 3.89 18.03
N TYR A 213 -10.10 4.40 18.34
CA TYR A 213 -11.35 3.68 18.06
C TYR A 213 -11.92 4.11 16.72
N TRP A 214 -12.24 3.13 15.87
CA TRP A 214 -12.97 3.39 14.63
C TRP A 214 -14.37 3.90 14.96
N MET A 215 -14.73 5.05 14.39
CA MET A 215 -16.10 5.58 14.42
C MET A 215 -16.79 5.37 13.07
N MET A 216 -16.03 5.57 11.99
CA MET A 216 -16.47 5.34 10.62
C MET A 216 -15.25 5.07 9.75
N LYS A 217 -15.38 4.13 8.81
CA LYS A 217 -14.37 3.82 7.80
C LYS A 217 -15.07 3.69 6.46
N THR A 218 -14.71 4.54 5.51
CA THR A 218 -15.32 4.52 4.18
C THR A 218 -14.25 4.52 3.11
N LYS A 219 -14.50 3.81 2.03
CA LYS A 219 -13.70 3.81 0.80
C LYS A 219 -14.55 4.41 -0.31
N HIS A 220 -14.04 5.39 -1.05
CA HIS A 220 -14.74 5.95 -2.21
C HIS A 220 -13.90 5.89 -3.46
N ASN A 221 -14.53 5.50 -4.56
CA ASN A 221 -13.91 5.48 -5.87
C ASN A 221 -13.94 6.91 -6.44
N ILE A 222 -12.78 7.49 -6.72
CA ILE A 222 -12.65 8.91 -7.10
C ILE A 222 -13.19 9.20 -8.52
N PHE A 223 -13.34 8.19 -9.37
CA PHE A 223 -13.87 8.37 -10.73
C PHE A 223 -15.37 8.21 -10.82
N THR A 224 -15.92 7.24 -10.08
CA THR A 224 -17.36 6.93 -10.12
C THR A 224 -18.14 7.65 -9.02
N GLY A 225 -17.45 8.19 -8.00
CA GLY A 225 -18.08 8.72 -6.79
C GLY A 225 -18.70 7.65 -5.88
N LYS A 226 -18.63 6.36 -6.27
CA LYS A 226 -19.21 5.26 -5.48
C LYS A 226 -18.52 5.18 -4.12
N LYS A 227 -19.33 5.25 -3.07
CA LYS A 227 -18.88 5.13 -1.67
C LYS A 227 -19.26 3.77 -1.09
N ILE A 228 -18.33 3.17 -0.37
CA ILE A 228 -18.47 1.91 0.35
C ILE A 228 -18.22 2.22 1.83
N ILE A 229 -19.15 1.81 2.69
CA ILE A 229 -18.99 1.86 4.14
C ILE A 229 -18.38 0.54 4.57
N LEU A 230 -17.14 0.57 5.05
CA LEU A 230 -16.42 -0.61 5.53
C LEU A 230 -16.73 -0.86 7.01
N TYR A 231 -16.88 0.21 7.78
CA TYR A 231 -17.23 0.14 9.19
C TYR A 231 -18.00 1.39 9.62
N LYS A 232 -18.99 1.21 10.50
CA LYS A 232 -19.69 2.30 11.21
C LYS A 232 -19.97 1.86 12.64
N HIS A 233 -19.46 2.63 13.61
CA HIS A 233 -19.80 2.38 15.01
C HIS A 233 -21.30 2.65 15.24
N PRO A 234 -22.06 1.79 15.94
CA PRO A 234 -23.51 1.92 16.06
C PRO A 234 -23.98 3.26 16.63
N LYS A 235 -23.22 3.81 17.58
CA LYS A 235 -23.51 5.10 18.23
C LYS A 235 -22.93 6.32 17.49
N TYR A 236 -22.32 6.13 16.32
CA TYR A 236 -21.79 7.22 15.53
C TYR A 236 -22.85 7.74 14.55
N SER A 237 -23.59 8.75 14.99
CA SER A 237 -24.36 9.63 14.12
C SER A 237 -23.47 10.79 13.70
N LYS A 238 -23.11 10.87 12.41
CA LYS A 238 -22.77 12.16 11.82
C LYS A 238 -24.08 12.94 11.83
N GLU A 239 -24.13 14.08 12.52
CA GLU A 239 -25.09 15.11 12.11
C GLU A 239 -24.81 15.35 10.62
N VAL A 240 -25.82 15.05 9.80
CA VAL A 240 -25.76 15.13 8.34
C VAL A 240 -25.78 16.59 7.93
#